data_AF-X1HKL8-F1
#
_entry.id   AF-X1HKL8-F1
#
_cell.length_a   1.000
_cell.length_b   1.000
_cell.length_c   1.000
_cell.angle_alpha   90.00
_cell.angle_beta   90.00
_cell.angle_gamma   90.00
#
_symmetry.space_group_name_H-M   'P 1'
#
loop_
_entity.id
_entity.type
_entity.pdbx_description
1 polymer ?
#
loop_
_entity_poly.entity_id
_entity_poly.type
_entity_poly.pdbx_seq_one_letter_code
_entity_poly.pdbx_strand_id
1 'polypeptide(L)' 'MVLGRVKPVTIEDEVKGSYLDYAMSVIVSRALPDVRDGLKPVQRRILYDMHGLGLAH' A
#
# COMPACT_ATOMS: atom_id res chain seq x y z
N MET A 1 10.16 16.36 30.55
CA MET A 1 9.85 15.79 29.23
C MET A 1 8.57 16.43 28.73
N VAL A 2 8.67 17.42 27.85
CA VAL A 2 7.48 18.03 27.24
C VAL A 2 7.06 17.09 26.11
N LEU A 3 6.00 16.30 26.33
CA LEU A 3 5.29 15.62 25.25
C LEU A 3 4.93 16.69 24.21
N GLY A 4 5.44 16.55 22.99
CA GLY A 4 5.21 17.52 21.92
C GLY A 4 3.72 17.83 21.77
N ARG A 5 3.40 19.09 21.41
CA ARG A 5 2.02 19.61 21.26
C ARG A 5 1.09 18.58 20.60
N VAL A 6 0.25 17.91 21.41
CA VAL A 6 -0.81 17.03 20.92
C VAL A 6 -1.90 17.92 20.35
N LYS A 7 -2.20 17.76 19.06
CA LYS A 7 -3.34 18.44 18.43
C LYS A 7 -4.58 17.55 18.64
N PRO A 8 -5.64 18.06 19.27
CA PRO A 8 -6.90 17.32 19.31
C PRO A 8 -7.45 17.18 17.89
N VAL A 9 -7.95 15.99 17.56
CA VAL A 9 -8.64 15.68 16.30
C VAL A 9 -9.99 15.07 16.63
N THR A 10 -11.00 15.30 15.79
CA THR A 10 -12.30 14.63 15.94
C THR A 10 -12.15 13.17 15.48
N ILE A 11 -12.91 12.26 16.09
CA ILE A 11 -12.87 10.84 15.72
C ILE A 11 -13.41 10.67 14.30
N GLU A 12 -14.45 11.43 13.95
CA GLU A 12 -15.11 11.38 12.66
C GLU A 12 -14.16 11.76 11.51
N ASP A 13 -13.37 12.83 11.69
CA ASP A 13 -12.41 13.27 10.69
C ASP A 13 -11.24 12.27 10.57
N GLU A 14 -10.76 11.75 11.69
CA GLU A 14 -9.65 10.79 11.73
C GLU A 14 -10.02 9.46 11.07
N VAL A 15 -11.20 8.92 11.42
CA VAL A 15 -11.69 7.65 10.85
C VAL A 15 -11.92 7.80 9.35
N LYS A 16 -12.50 8.92 8.91
CA LYS A 16 -12.72 9.17 7.48
C LYS A 16 -11.39 9.26 6.72
N GLY A 17 -10.42 10.00 7.23
CA GLY A 17 -9.09 10.13 6.64
C GLY A 17 -8.38 8.78 6.55
N SER A 18 -8.23 8.11 7.70
CA SER A 18 -7.58 6.80 7.80
C SER A 18 -8.25 5.74 6.92
N TYR A 19 -9.57 5.74 6.83
CA TYR A 19 -10.30 4.80 5.97
C TYR A 19 -10.01 5.04 4.49
N LEU A 20 -10.03 6.30 4.04
CA LEU A 20 -9.74 6.65 2.65
C LEU A 20 -8.30 6.30 2.29
N ASP A 21 -7.33 6.62 3.15
CA ASP A 21 -5.93 6.30 2.92
C ASP A 21 -5.69 4.78 2.81
N TYR A 22 -6.31 4.01 3.70
CA TYR A 22 -6.25 2.56 3.65
C TYR A 22 -6.93 2.00 2.39
N ALA A 23 -8.14 2.47 2.07
CA ALA A 23 -8.89 2.01 0.91
C ALA A 23 -8.12 2.27 -0.39
N MET A 24 -7.58 3.48 -0.55
CA MET A 24 -6.79 3.85 -1.73
C MET A 24 -5.51 3.02 -1.84
N SER A 25 -4.79 2.82 -0.72
CA SER A 25 -3.61 1.96 -0.66
C SER A 25 -3.92 0.51 -1.10
N VAL A 26 -5.04 -0.04 -0.63
CA VAL A 26 -5.47 -1.40 -1.00
C VAL A 26 -5.82 -1.48 -2.48
N ILE A 27 -6.62 -0.54 -3.00
CA ILE A 27 -7.10 -0.56 -4.38
C ILE A 27 -5.92 -0.47 -5.36
N VAL A 28 -5.05 0.53 -5.18
CA VAL A 28 -3.97 0.84 -6.14
C VAL A 28 -2.78 -0.10 -5.98
N SER A 29 -2.40 -0.41 -4.74
CA SER A 29 -1.08 -1.00 -4.45
C SER A 29 -1.12 -2.43 -3.92
N ARG A 30 -2.29 -3.08 -3.88
CA ARG A 30 -2.40 -4.44 -3.33
C ARG A 30 -3.39 -5.33 -4.06
N ALA A 31 -4.64 -4.90 -4.16
CA ALA A 31 -5.76 -5.78 -4.49
C ALA A 31 -5.98 -5.95 -6.00
N LEU A 32 -5.91 -4.86 -6.77
CA LEU A 32 -6.18 -4.88 -8.21
C LEU A 32 -4.90 -5.12 -9.02
N PRO A 33 -5.01 -5.88 -10.13
CA PRO A 33 -3.92 -6.03 -11.09
C PRO A 33 -3.78 -4.78 -11.98
N ASP A 34 -2.58 -4.54 -12.49
CA ASP A 34 -2.36 -3.52 -13.51
C ASP A 34 -2.84 -4.03 -14.88
N VAL A 35 -3.48 -3.17 -15.68
CA VAL A 35 -4.05 -3.55 -16.99
C VAL A 35 -2.99 -3.96 -18.01
N ARG A 36 -1.75 -3.47 -17.85
CA ARG A 36 -0.67 -3.69 -18.83
C ARG A 36 -0.12 -5.11 -18.78
N ASP A 37 -0.02 -5.68 -17.58
CA ASP A 37 0.61 -6.98 -17.34
C ASP A 37 -0.30 -7.97 -16.60
N GLY A 38 -1.45 -7.54 -16.10
CA GLY A 38 -2.38 -8.37 -15.33
C GLY A 38 -1.89 -8.73 -13.92
N LEU A 39 -0.78 -8.15 -13.45
CA LEU A 39 -0.14 -8.53 -12.20
C LEU A 39 -0.49 -7.59 -11.05
N LYS A 40 -0.76 -8.19 -9.88
CA LYS A 40 -0.78 -7.47 -8.60
C LYS A 40 0.64 -7.08 -8.19
N PRO A 41 0.83 -6.01 -7.40
CA PRO A 41 2.18 -5.54 -7.02
C PRO A 41 3.06 -6.59 -6.32
N VAL A 42 2.49 -7.52 -5.53
CA VAL A 42 3.27 -8.60 -4.91
C VAL A 42 3.79 -9.61 -5.94
N GLN A 43 2.99 -9.93 -6.95
CA GLN A 43 3.36 -10.89 -8.00
C GLN A 43 4.50 -10.33 -8.85
N ARG A 44 4.41 -9.04 -9.23
CA ARG A 44 5.47 -8.35 -9.98
C ARG A 44 6.80 -8.36 -9.25
N ARG A 45 6.79 -8.11 -7.93
CA ARG A 45 8.01 -8.17 -7.10
C ARG A 45 8.63 -9.56 -7.07
N ILE A 46 7.82 -10.60 -6.84
CA ILE A 46 8.31 -11.99 -6.85
C ILE A 46 8.99 -12.33 -8.18
N LEU A 47 8.35 -12.02 -9.31
CA LEU A 47 8.93 -12.32 -10.63
C LEU A 47 10.20 -11.52 -10.90
N TYR A 48 10.24 -10.25 -10.50
CA TYR A 48 11.43 -9.42 -10.61
C TYR A 48 12.61 -9.98 -9.80
N ASP A 49 12.35 -10.38 -8.55
CA ASP A 49 13.37 -10.96 -7.67
C ASP A 49 13.86 -12.32 -8.19
N MET A 50 12.94 -13.18 -8.66
CA MET A 50 13.30 -14.45 -9.29
C MET A 50 14.21 -14.27 -10.50
N HIS A 51 13.92 -13.28 -11.34
CA HIS A 51 14.79 -12.94 -12.47
C HIS A 51 16.17 -12.45 -12.00
N GLY A 52 16.23 -11.59 -10.97
CA GLY A 52 17.48 -11.12 -10.39
C GLY A 52 18.34 -12.23 -9.75
N LEU A 53 17.71 -13.28 -9.25
CA LEU A 53 18.37 -14.46 -8.66
C LEU A 53 18.77 -15.54 -9.69
N GLY A 54 18.44 -15.35 -10.98
CA GLY A 54 18.68 -16.36 -12.01
C GLY A 54 17.79 -17.60 -11.89
N LEU A 55 16.63 -17.46 -11.23
CA LEU A 55 15.62 -18.52 -11.07
C LEU A 55 14.54 -18.47 -12.16
N ALA A 56 14.66 -17.54 -13.11
CA ALA A 56 13.87 -17.52 -14.33
C ALA A 56 14.41 -18.61 -15.26
N HIS A 57 13.59 -19.63 -15.49
CA HIS A 57 13.97 -20.84 -16.21
C HIS A 57 13.86 -20.70 -17.73
#